data_AF-A0A0S3UBR2-F1
#
_entry.id   AF-A0A0S3UBR2-F1
#
_cell.length_a   1.000
_cell.length_b   1.000
_cell.length_c   1.000
_cell.angle_alpha   90.00
_cell.angle_beta   90.00
_cell.angle_gamma   90.00
#
_symmetry.space_group_name_H-M   'P 1'
#
loop_
_entity.id
_entity.type
_entity.pdbx_description
1 polymer ?
#
loop_
_entity_poly.entity_id
_entity_poly.type
_entity_poly.pdbx_seq_one_letter_code
_entity_poly.pdbx_strand_id
1 'polypeptide(L)' 'MQHLSSDTVQRVLEEMPAYVKAALFEKSTELDCSIESVVEMAIASFLDEEAFSFEDCLLAQRSQI' A
#
# COMPACT_ATOMS: atom_id res chain seq x y z
N MET A 1 5.95 13.93 14.04
CA MET A 1 5.42 12.83 13.21
C MET A 1 6.58 11.94 12.85
N GLN A 2 6.45 10.62 13.02
CA GLN A 2 7.51 9.66 12.70
C GLN A 2 7.24 9.12 11.31
N HIS A 3 8.29 9.07 10.48
CA HIS A 3 8.29 8.49 9.14
C HIS A 3 9.12 7.21 9.14
N LEU A 4 8.81 6.29 8.23
CA LEU A 4 9.68 5.16 7.94
C LEU A 4 11.01 5.70 7.40
N SER A 5 12.12 5.21 7.94
CA SER A 5 13.42 5.52 7.36
C SER A 5 13.56 4.87 5.99
N SER A 6 14.32 5.47 5.07
CA SER A 6 14.62 4.88 3.76
C SER A 6 15.17 3.46 3.89
N ASP A 7 16.03 3.18 4.88
CA ASP A 7 16.53 1.83 5.16
C ASP A 7 15.41 0.83 5.49
N THR A 8 14.39 1.28 6.22
CA THR A 8 13.24 0.43 6.58
C THR A 8 12.37 0.16 5.36
N VAL A 9 12.09 1.20 4.57
CA VAL A 9 11.32 1.06 3.32
C VAL A 9 12.03 0.11 2.36
N GLN A 10 13.35 0.24 2.22
CA GLN A 10 14.11 -0.62 1.33
C GLN A 10 14.04 -2.10 1.75
N ARG A 11 14.16 -2.41 3.05
CA ARG A 11 14.00 -3.78 3.56
C ARG A 11 12.60 -4.33 3.31
N VAL A 12 11.57 -3.51 3.50
CA VAL A 12 10.17 -3.90 3.20
C VAL A 12 10.03 -4.26 1.73
N LEU A 13 10.57 -3.43 0.83
CA LEU A 13 10.52 -3.69 -0.61
C LEU A 13 11.32 -4.95 -0.97
N GLU A 14 12.50 -5.16 -0.42
CA GLU A 14 13.36 -6.31 -0.72
C GLU A 14 12.65 -7.66 -0.49
N GLU A 15 11.90 -7.78 0.61
CA GLU A 15 11.17 -9.00 0.96
C GLU A 15 9.85 -9.19 0.19
N MET A 16 9.36 -8.17 -0.52
CA MET A 16 8.13 -8.27 -1.31
C MET A 16 8.32 -9.06 -2.61
N PRO A 17 7.27 -9.75 -3.09
CA PRO A 17 7.24 -10.30 -4.44
C PRO A 17 7.49 -9.22 -5.50
N ALA A 18 8.15 -9.60 -6.61
CA ALA A 18 8.50 -8.68 -7.68
C ALA A 18 7.31 -7.90 -8.25
N TYR A 19 6.13 -8.53 -8.36
CA TYR A 19 4.93 -7.87 -8.89
C TYR A 19 4.43 -6.74 -7.97
N VAL A 20 4.54 -6.91 -6.64
CA VAL A 20 4.13 -5.89 -5.67
C VAL A 20 5.09 -4.71 -5.72
N LYS A 21 6.40 -4.98 -5.72
CA LYS A 21 7.44 -3.96 -5.90
C LYS A 21 7.19 -3.13 -7.15
N ALA A 22 6.96 -3.78 -8.30
CA ALA A 22 6.71 -3.10 -9.56
C ALA A 22 5.49 -2.17 -9.48
N ALA A 23 4.38 -2.62 -8.89
CA ALA A 23 3.18 -1.80 -8.72
C ALA A 23 3.42 -0.58 -7.81
N LEU A 24 4.22 -0.71 -6.75
CA LEU A 24 4.58 0.41 -5.88
C LEU A 24 5.44 1.46 -6.61
N PHE A 25 6.40 1.02 -7.43
CA PHE A 25 7.22 1.93 -8.27
C PHE A 25 6.43 2.57 -9.41
N GLU A 26 5.47 1.85 -9.99
CA GLU A 26 4.54 2.42 -10.96
C GLU A 26 3.73 3.55 -10.30
N LYS A 27 3.19 3.31 -9.09
CA LYS A 27 2.51 4.38 -8.34
C LYS A 27 3.39 5.54 -7.96
N SER A 28 4.67 5.34 -7.63
CA SER A 28 5.55 6.48 -7.32
C SER A 28 5.74 7.36 -8.56
N THR A 29 5.78 6.74 -9.74
CA THR A 29 5.86 7.46 -11.02
C THR A 29 4.55 8.18 -11.34
N GLU A 30 3.40 7.52 -11.15
CA GLU A 30 2.09 8.13 -11.41
C GLU A 30 1.76 9.30 -10.49
N LEU A 31 2.16 9.21 -9.22
CA LEU A 31 1.87 10.22 -8.19
C LEU A 31 2.96 11.30 -8.08
N ASP A 32 4.04 11.18 -8.87
CA ASP A 32 5.21 12.07 -8.84
C ASP A 32 5.77 12.26 -7.41
N CYS A 33 5.95 11.15 -6.70
CA CYS A 33 6.46 11.14 -5.32
C CYS A 33 7.49 10.04 -5.10
N SER A 34 8.13 10.06 -3.93
CA SER A 34 9.16 9.06 -3.61
C SER A 34 8.54 7.69 -3.33
N ILE A 35 9.32 6.63 -3.52
CA ILE A 35 8.86 5.28 -3.19
C ILE A 35 8.54 5.13 -1.70
N GLU A 36 9.27 5.84 -0.83
CA GLU A 36 8.97 5.92 0.61
C GLU A 36 7.59 6.51 0.87
N SER A 37 7.23 7.60 0.19
CA SER A 37 5.90 8.20 0.33
C SER A 37 4.80 7.24 -0.11
N VAL A 38 4.98 6.51 -1.21
CA VAL A 38 4.00 5.51 -1.67
C VAL A 38 3.86 4.37 -0.66
N VAL A 39 4.96 3.85 -0.13
CA VAL A 39 4.92 2.77 0.87
C VAL A 39 4.24 3.24 2.15
N GLU A 40 4.57 4.44 2.63
CA GLU A 40 3.89 5.04 3.78
C GLU A 40 2.39 5.23 3.53
N MET A 41 2.02 5.79 2.38
CA MET A 41 0.62 5.99 2.00
C MET A 41 -0.14 4.68 1.90
N ALA A 42 0.45 3.64 1.30
CA ALA A 42 -0.18 2.33 1.20
C ALA A 42 -0.44 1.71 2.57
N ILE A 43 0.55 1.79 3.48
CA ILE A 43 0.40 1.27 4.85
C ILE A 43 -0.61 2.11 5.64
N ALA A 44 -0.53 3.44 5.58
CA ALA A 44 -1.46 4.32 6.26
C ALA A 44 -2.90 4.11 5.77
N SER A 45 -3.09 3.99 4.44
CA SER A 45 -4.39 3.70 3.85
C SER A 45 -4.90 2.31 4.24
N PHE A 46 -4.04 1.32 4.44
CA PHE A 46 -4.45 -0.01 4.90
C PHE A 46 -4.86 -0.02 6.38
N LEU A 47 -4.21 0.80 7.21
CA LEU A 47 -4.46 0.88 8.65
C LEU A 47 -5.61 1.83 9.00
N ASP A 48 -6.13 2.59 8.04
CA ASP A 48 -7.29 3.44 8.22
C ASP A 48 -8.55 2.60 8.42
N GLU A 49 -9.25 2.79 9.54
CA GLU A 49 -10.48 2.06 9.89
C GLU A 49 -11.64 2.35 8.93
N GLU A 50 -11.58 3.48 8.22
CA GLU A 50 -12.56 3.88 7.20
C GLU A 50 -12.18 3.37 5.81
N ALA A 51 -11.01 2.76 5.64
CA ALA A 51 -10.61 2.21 4.36
C ALA A 51 -11.41 0.96 4.01
N PHE A 52 -11.68 0.81 2.71
CA PHE A 52 -12.42 -0.33 2.19
C PHE A 52 -11.61 -1.61 2.41
N SER A 53 -12.08 -2.45 3.32
CA SER A 53 -11.41 -3.68 3.69
C SER A 53 -11.73 -4.80 2.70
N PHE A 54 -10.95 -5.88 2.79
CA PHE A 54 -11.27 -7.11 2.05
C PHE A 54 -12.61 -7.72 2.50
N GLU A 55 -12.96 -7.57 3.77
CA GLU A 55 -14.24 -8.05 4.33
C GLU A 55 -15.43 -7.26 3.76
N ASP A 56 -15.28 -5.96 3.53
CA ASP A 56 -16.29 -5.15 2.84
C ASP A 56 -16.54 -5.65 1.41
N CYS A 57 -15.47 -6.08 0.73
CA CYS A 57 -15.57 -6.65 -0.60
C CYS A 57 -16.36 -7.98 -0.62
N LEU A 58 -16.12 -8.85 0.37
CA LEU A 58 -16.86 -10.12 0.53
C LEU A 58 -18.33 -9.89 0.91
N LEU A 59 -18.61 -8.92 1.78
CA LEU A 59 -19.98 -8.55 2.16
C LEU A 59 -20.75 -7.97 0.97
N ALA A 60 -20.10 -7.13 0.17
CA ALA A 60 -20.68 -6.60 -1.07
C ALA A 60 -21.03 -7.72 -2.07
N GLN A 61 -20.16 -8.72 -2.22
CA GLN A 61 -20.44 -9.89 -3.06
C GLN A 61 -21.63 -10.73 -2.55
N ARG A 62 -21.75 -10.92 -1.23
CA ARG A 62 -22.86 -11.69 -0.63
C ARG A 62 -24.22 -10.99 -0.73
N SER A 63 -24.22 -9.68 -0.85
CA SER A 63 -25.43 -8.85 -0.98
C SER A 63 -25.99 -8.80 -2.40
N GLN A 64 -25.30 -9.39 -3.38
CA GLN A 64 -25.71 -9.48 -4.79
C GLN A 64 -26.29 -10.85 -5.18
N ILE A 65 -26.56 -11.72 -4.19
CA ILE A 65 -27.21 -13.04 -4.34
C ILE A 65 -28.54 -13.01 -3.59
#